data_AF-A0A2A2FU02-F1
#
_entry.id   AF-A0A2A2FU02-F1
#
_cell.length_a   1.000
_cell.length_b   1.000
_cell.length_c   1.000
_cell.angle_alpha   90.00
_cell.angle_beta   90.00
_cell.angle_gamma   90.00
#
_symmetry.space_group_name_H-M   'P 1'
#
loop_
_entity.id
_entity.type
_entity.pdbx_description
1 polymer ?
#
loop_
_entity_poly.entity_id
_entity_poly.type
_entity_poly.pdbx_seq_one_letter_code
_entity_poly.pdbx_strand_id
1 'polypeptide(L)'
;MLAAAMVTLLVVYLGLSLHRAVLLLGTDGWIAKAFGVAMLVLPAVGVWALVREILFGVRTEQLGRTLHEEGGLPPDDLPRTPGGRIVREAADERFGAVRAQTEADPGDWRNWYRLSLAYAAAGDRTRARSAMRDAVALSRGRTPHNVEPADPPGEGRA
;
A
#
# COMPACT_ATOMS: atom_id res chain seq x y z
N MET A 1 -23.96 0.10 13.63
CA MET A 1 -24.42 1.38 14.25
C MET A 1 -23.26 2.22 14.79
N LEU A 2 -22.32 1.65 15.56
CA LEU A 2 -21.16 2.40 16.11
C LEU A 2 -20.27 3.05 15.03
N ALA A 3 -19.96 2.34 13.94
CA ALA A 3 -19.15 2.91 12.86
C ALA A 3 -19.83 4.12 12.19
N ALA A 4 -21.12 4.01 11.90
CA ALA A 4 -21.89 5.12 11.34
C ALA A 4 -21.95 6.33 12.30
N ALA A 5 -22.17 6.09 13.59
CA ALA A 5 -22.15 7.16 14.60
C ALA A 5 -20.77 7.84 14.69
N MET A 6 -19.69 7.06 14.68
CA MET A 6 -18.31 7.58 14.68
C MET A 6 -18.03 8.44 13.45
N VAL A 7 -18.45 7.97 12.28
CA VAL A 7 -18.32 8.73 11.02
C VAL A 7 -19.13 10.03 11.10
N THR A 8 -20.37 9.99 11.58
CA THR A 8 -21.19 11.20 11.75
C THR A 8 -20.53 12.20 12.70
N LEU A 9 -20.06 11.75 13.86
CA LEU A 9 -19.34 12.58 14.83
C LEU A 9 -18.08 13.20 14.21
N LEU A 10 -17.32 12.43 13.44
CA LEU A 10 -16.13 12.91 12.74
C LEU A 10 -16.49 14.00 11.71
N VAL A 11 -17.54 13.78 10.91
CA VAL A 11 -18.01 14.77 9.91
C VAL A 11 -18.45 16.07 10.60
N VAL A 12 -19.21 15.97 11.70
CA VAL A 12 -19.63 17.15 12.49
C VAL A 12 -18.41 17.88 13.06
N TYR A 13 -17.45 17.15 13.63
CA TYR A 13 -16.21 17.72 14.15
C TYR A 13 -15.40 18.43 13.06
N LEU A 14 -15.25 17.83 11.88
CA LEU A 14 -14.56 18.45 10.75
C LEU A 14 -15.28 19.71 10.27
N GLY A 15 -16.62 19.71 10.24
CA GLY A 15 -17.43 20.89 9.92
C GLY A 15 -17.24 22.02 10.94
N LEU A 16 -17.28 21.72 12.23
CA LEU A 16 -17.02 22.69 13.31
C LEU A 16 -15.59 23.24 13.25
N SER A 17 -14.62 22.37 12.95
CA SER A 17 -13.23 22.74 12.77
C SER A 17 -13.06 23.69 11.59
N LEU A 18 -13.62 23.36 10.43
CA LEU A 18 -13.62 24.24 9.25
C LEU A 18 -14.23 25.61 9.57
N HIS A 19 -15.38 25.64 10.24
CA HIS A 19 -16.03 26.89 10.66
C HIS A 19 -15.11 27.74 11.56
N ARG A 20 -14.49 27.13 12.58
CA ARG A 20 -13.51 27.79 13.47
C ARG A 20 -12.30 28.32 12.72
N ALA A 21 -11.75 27.54 11.77
CA ALA A 21 -10.61 27.96 10.97
C ALA A 21 -10.94 29.17 10.09
N VAL A 22 -12.13 29.20 9.47
CA VAL A 22 -12.60 30.35 8.69
C VAL A 22 -12.71 31.61 9.56
N LEU A 23 -13.25 31.49 10.78
CA LEU A 23 -13.30 32.62 11.71
C LEU A 23 -11.90 33.13 12.08
N LEU A 24 -10.96 32.24 12.38
CA LEU A 24 -9.56 32.59 12.67
C LEU A 24 -8.87 33.31 11.52
N LEU A 25 -9.18 32.93 10.28
CA LEU A 25 -8.64 33.57 9.08
C LEU A 25 -9.20 34.98 8.86
N GLY A 26 -10.43 35.25 9.31
CA GLY A 26 -11.07 36.57 9.25
C GLY A 26 -10.62 37.54 10.34
N THR A 27 -9.96 37.05 11.40
CA THR A 27 -9.46 37.88 12.50
C THR A 27 -8.20 38.65 12.11
N ASP A 28 -8.08 39.88 12.62
CA ASP A 28 -6.87 40.69 12.48
C ASP A 28 -5.71 40.09 13.29
N GLY A 29 -4.55 39.94 12.66
CA GLY A 29 -3.33 39.39 13.27
C GLY A 29 -2.81 38.12 12.58
N TRP A 30 -1.49 38.06 12.40
CA TRP A 30 -0.83 36.98 11.65
C TRP A 30 -0.84 35.63 12.40
N ILE A 31 -0.84 35.67 13.74
CA ILE A 31 -0.86 34.47 14.59
C ILE A 31 -2.18 33.71 14.41
N ALA A 32 -3.33 34.41 14.47
CA ALA A 32 -4.65 33.81 14.27
C ALA A 32 -4.78 33.15 12.90
N LYS A 33 -4.30 33.84 11.84
CA LYS A 33 -4.28 33.31 10.47
C LYS A 33 -3.41 32.06 10.36
N ALA A 34 -2.22 32.04 10.99
CA ALA A 34 -1.34 30.89 10.99
C ALA A 34 -2.00 29.65 11.64
N PHE A 35 -2.69 29.84 12.78
CA PHE A 35 -3.44 28.76 13.42
C PHE A 35 -4.61 28.27 12.54
N GLY A 36 -5.35 29.18 11.90
CA GLY A 36 -6.42 28.83 10.97
C GLY A 36 -5.91 27.96 9.81
N VAL A 37 -4.78 28.34 9.19
CA VAL A 37 -4.15 27.56 8.13
C VAL A 37 -3.69 26.19 8.64
N ALA A 38 -2.98 26.13 9.77
CA ALA A 38 -2.49 24.86 10.33
C ALA A 38 -3.65 23.87 10.59
N MET A 39 -4.79 24.38 11.06
CA MET A 39 -5.98 23.60 11.37
C MET A 39 -6.66 23.02 10.11
N LEU A 40 -6.47 23.64 8.94
CA LEU A 40 -6.97 23.13 7.66
C LEU A 40 -5.96 22.19 6.98
N VAL A 41 -4.67 22.50 7.08
CA VAL A 41 -3.60 21.69 6.45
C VAL A 41 -3.58 20.29 7.03
N LEU A 42 -3.65 20.15 8.35
CA LEU A 42 -3.56 18.84 9.01
C LEU A 42 -4.64 17.84 8.55
N PRO A 43 -5.95 18.16 8.58
CA PRO A 43 -6.98 17.27 8.06
C PRO A 43 -6.91 17.11 6.54
N ALA A 44 -6.52 18.14 5.79
CA ALA A 44 -6.35 18.02 4.34
C ALA A 44 -5.27 16.98 3.97
N VAL A 45 -4.14 16.97 4.69
CA VAL A 45 -3.10 15.95 4.54
C VAL A 45 -3.63 14.56 4.91
N GLY A 46 -4.43 14.45 5.97
CA GLY A 46 -5.07 13.18 6.36
C GLY A 46 -5.99 12.63 5.27
N VAL A 47 -6.87 13.48 4.71
CA VAL A 47 -7.75 13.12 3.58
C VAL A 47 -6.93 12.72 2.35
N TRP A 48 -5.90 13.49 2.02
CA TRP A 48 -5.02 13.19 0.89
C TRP A 48 -4.33 11.83 1.06
N ALA A 49 -3.79 11.53 2.25
CA ALA A 49 -3.16 10.24 2.55
C ALA A 49 -4.15 9.08 2.46
N LEU A 50 -5.36 9.25 2.98
CA LEU A 50 -6.42 8.24 2.89
C LEU A 50 -6.81 7.96 1.43
N VAL A 51 -7.02 9.01 0.63
CA VAL A 51 -7.34 8.87 -0.80
C VAL A 51 -6.19 8.16 -1.53
N ARG A 52 -4.94 8.51 -1.22
CA ARG A 52 -3.76 7.83 -1.79
C ARG A 52 -3.72 6.34 -1.47
N GLU A 53 -4.06 5.96 -0.24
CA GLU A 53 -4.09 4.56 0.22
C GLU A 53 -5.23 3.79 -0.46
N ILE A 54 -6.44 4.34 -0.51
CA ILE A 54 -7.60 3.72 -1.19
C ILE A 54 -7.29 3.50 -2.67
N LEU A 55 -6.76 4.51 -3.35
CA LEU A 55 -6.37 4.40 -4.76
C LEU A 55 -5.28 3.35 -4.98
N PHE A 56 -4.37 3.14 -4.01
CA PHE A 56 -3.38 2.08 -4.08
C PHE A 56 -4.01 0.69 -3.95
N GLY A 57 -4.95 0.53 -3.02
CA GLY A 57 -5.72 -0.72 -2.86
C GLY A 57 -6.50 -1.09 -4.11
N VAL A 58 -7.29 -0.15 -4.65
CA VAL A 58 -8.08 -0.38 -5.88
C VAL A 58 -7.19 -0.76 -7.07
N ARG A 59 -6.02 -0.11 -7.22
CA ARG A 59 -5.08 -0.44 -8.30
C ARG A 59 -4.47 -1.83 -8.13
N THR A 60 -4.12 -2.18 -6.90
CA THR A 60 -3.58 -3.51 -6.59
C THR A 60 -4.60 -4.59 -6.95
N GLU A 61 -5.86 -4.38 -6.58
CA GLU A 61 -6.95 -5.30 -6.93
C GLU A 61 -7.18 -5.40 -8.45
N GLN A 62 -7.16 -4.27 -9.16
CA GLN A 62 -7.27 -4.25 -10.63
C GLN A 62 -6.12 -5.02 -11.31
N LEU A 63 -4.89 -4.83 -10.84
CA LEU A 63 -3.72 -5.58 -11.32
C LEU A 63 -3.87 -7.07 -11.05
N GLY A 64 -4.30 -7.44 -9.84
CA GLY A 64 -4.56 -8.82 -9.47
C GLY A 64 -5.62 -9.48 -10.36
N ARG A 65 -6.70 -8.77 -10.66
CA ARG A 65 -7.74 -9.25 -11.59
C ARG A 65 -7.19 -9.43 -13.01
N THR A 66 -6.44 -8.45 -13.51
CA THR A 66 -5.81 -8.55 -14.84
C THR A 66 -4.87 -9.75 -14.92
N LEU A 67 -4.04 -9.94 -13.89
CA LEU A 67 -3.12 -11.08 -13.82
C LEU A 67 -3.86 -12.42 -13.69
N HIS A 68 -5.01 -12.44 -13.01
CA HIS A 68 -5.87 -13.62 -12.92
C HIS A 68 -6.49 -13.97 -14.27
N GLU A 69 -7.01 -12.99 -15.00
CA GLU A 69 -7.58 -13.16 -16.35
C GLU A 69 -6.55 -13.69 -17.35
N GLU A 70 -5.29 -13.31 -17.18
CA GLU A 70 -4.15 -13.82 -17.97
C GLU A 70 -3.66 -15.21 -17.52
N GLY A 71 -4.20 -15.76 -16.43
CA GLY A 71 -3.74 -17.02 -15.84
C GLY A 71 -2.34 -16.94 -15.21
N GLY A 72 -1.83 -15.73 -14.96
CA GLY A 72 -0.48 -15.48 -14.48
C GLY A 72 -0.31 -15.49 -12.95
N LEU A 73 -1.39 -15.76 -12.21
CA LEU A 73 -1.33 -15.89 -10.76
C LEU A 73 -0.59 -17.17 -10.34
N PRO A 74 0.22 -17.12 -9.27
CA PRO A 74 0.83 -18.32 -8.70
C PRO A 74 -0.25 -19.33 -8.28
N PRO A 75 -0.02 -20.65 -8.47
CA PRO A 75 -0.92 -21.66 -7.94
C PRO A 75 -1.03 -21.55 -6.41
N ASP A 76 -2.23 -21.72 -5.87
CA ASP A 76 -2.48 -21.79 -4.43
C ASP A 76 -2.23 -23.21 -3.90
N ASP A 77 -1.03 -23.74 -4.16
CA ASP A 77 -0.62 -25.11 -3.84
C ASP A 77 0.25 -25.20 -2.57
N LEU A 78 0.54 -24.06 -1.95
CA LEU A 78 1.46 -24.01 -0.81
C LEU A 78 0.86 -24.70 0.42
N PRO A 79 1.62 -25.59 1.09
CA PRO A 79 1.15 -26.24 2.31
C PRO A 79 0.88 -25.22 3.40
N ARG A 80 -0.20 -25.46 4.16
CA ARG A 80 -0.64 -24.60 5.26
C ARG A 80 -0.41 -25.32 6.58
N THR A 81 0.03 -24.57 7.57
CA THR A 81 0.07 -24.99 8.97
C THR A 81 -1.36 -25.27 9.47
N PRO A 82 -1.53 -26.00 10.59
CA PRO A 82 -2.86 -26.25 11.18
C PRO A 82 -3.66 -24.97 11.49
N GLY A 83 -2.98 -23.84 11.69
CA GLY A 83 -3.59 -22.51 11.86
C GLY A 83 -3.90 -21.77 10.55
N GLY A 84 -3.79 -22.43 9.39
CA GLY A 84 -4.10 -21.87 8.07
C GLY A 84 -3.03 -20.97 7.46
N ARG A 85 -1.92 -20.71 8.16
CA ARG A 85 -0.80 -19.93 7.61
C ARG A 85 0.04 -20.76 6.64
N ILE A 86 0.50 -20.15 5.55
CA ILE A 86 1.48 -20.76 4.64
C ILE A 86 2.73 -21.19 5.42
N VAL A 87 3.22 -22.40 5.13
CA VAL A 87 4.49 -22.91 5.66
C VAL A 87 5.62 -22.12 5.02
N ARG A 88 6.41 -21.44 5.86
CA ARG A 88 7.42 -20.49 5.40
C ARG A 88 8.51 -21.13 4.54
N GLU A 89 8.97 -22.32 4.91
CA GLU A 89 9.98 -23.07 4.14
C GLU A 89 9.51 -23.35 2.70
N ALA A 90 8.24 -23.76 2.52
CA ALA A 90 7.67 -23.98 1.19
C ALA A 90 7.52 -22.68 0.37
N ALA A 91 7.26 -21.56 1.05
CA ALA A 91 7.25 -20.25 0.39
C ALA A 91 8.66 -19.82 -0.03
N ASP A 92 9.68 -20.09 0.80
CA ASP A 92 11.07 -19.77 0.54
C ASP A 92 11.63 -20.59 -0.64
N GLU A 93 11.22 -21.86 -0.80
CA GLU A 93 11.59 -22.70 -1.96
C GLU A 93 11.11 -22.11 -3.30
N ARG A 94 9.88 -21.58 -3.34
CA ARG A 94 9.32 -20.94 -4.54
C ARG A 94 9.88 -19.53 -4.77
N PHE A 95 10.34 -18.87 -3.71
CA PHE A 95 10.82 -17.49 -3.77
C PHE A 95 11.96 -17.31 -4.77
N GLY A 96 12.93 -18.22 -4.79
CA GLY A 96 14.10 -18.12 -5.68
C GLY A 96 13.72 -18.05 -7.16
N ALA A 97 12.74 -18.85 -7.59
CA ALA A 97 12.26 -18.84 -8.97
C ALA A 97 11.51 -17.55 -9.34
N VAL A 98 10.69 -17.02 -8.43
CA VAL A 98 9.93 -15.77 -8.65
C VAL A 98 10.87 -14.57 -8.67
N ARG A 99 11.87 -14.57 -7.78
CA ARG A 99 12.94 -13.57 -7.75
C ARG A 99 13.71 -13.56 -9.07
N ALA A 100 14.23 -14.72 -9.51
CA ALA A 100 15.00 -14.81 -10.74
C ALA A 100 14.22 -14.35 -11.97
N GLN A 101 12.90 -14.65 -12.04
CA GLN A 101 12.03 -14.14 -13.10
C GLN A 101 11.89 -12.61 -13.07
N THR A 102 11.76 -12.03 -11.88
CA THR A 102 11.67 -10.57 -11.71
C THR A 102 12.98 -9.87 -12.04
N GLU A 103 14.10 -10.50 -11.74
CA GLU A 103 15.43 -9.99 -12.11
C GLU A 103 15.72 -10.12 -13.60
N ALA A 104 15.21 -11.16 -14.26
CA ALA A 104 15.37 -11.36 -15.69
C ALA A 104 14.56 -10.34 -16.52
N ASP A 105 13.38 -9.94 -16.04
CA ASP A 105 12.57 -8.89 -16.67
C ASP A 105 11.99 -7.94 -15.60
N PRO A 106 12.79 -6.93 -15.18
CA PRO A 106 12.36 -5.95 -14.18
C PRO A 106 11.38 -4.92 -14.76
N GLY A 107 11.14 -4.93 -16.07
CA GLY A 107 10.18 -4.04 -16.74
C GLY A 107 8.74 -4.57 -16.70
N ASP A 108 8.54 -5.86 -16.46
CA ASP A 108 7.20 -6.44 -16.39
C ASP A 108 6.59 -6.31 -14.98
N TRP A 109 5.52 -5.53 -14.89
CA TRP A 109 4.78 -5.32 -13.63
C TRP A 109 4.25 -6.64 -13.04
N ARG A 110 4.01 -7.67 -13.87
CA ARG A 110 3.50 -8.98 -13.42
C ARG A 110 4.51 -9.71 -12.54
N ASN A 111 5.79 -9.59 -12.86
CA ASN A 111 6.87 -10.20 -12.09
C ASN A 111 6.95 -9.57 -10.68
N TRP A 112 6.92 -8.25 -10.61
CA TRP A 112 6.85 -7.51 -9.36
C TRP A 112 5.61 -7.84 -8.52
N TYR A 113 4.46 -8.05 -9.17
CA TYR A 113 3.24 -8.49 -8.48
C TYR A 113 3.43 -9.89 -7.88
N ARG A 114 3.94 -10.86 -8.64
CA ARG A 114 4.24 -12.21 -8.13
C ARG A 114 5.27 -12.19 -6.99
N LEU A 115 6.32 -11.36 -7.11
CA LEU A 115 7.33 -11.19 -6.06
C LEU A 115 6.71 -10.63 -4.77
N SER A 116 5.78 -9.69 -4.88
CA SER A 116 5.07 -9.15 -3.72
C SER A 116 4.27 -10.23 -2.98
N LEU A 117 3.64 -11.16 -3.71
CA LEU A 117 2.92 -12.30 -3.13
C LEU A 117 3.88 -13.28 -2.45
N ALA A 118 5.05 -13.54 -3.05
CA ALA A 118 6.07 -14.39 -2.46
C ALA A 118 6.59 -13.82 -1.14
N TYR A 119 6.86 -12.51 -1.07
CA TYR A 119 7.22 -11.85 0.20
C TYR A 119 6.08 -11.91 1.23
N ALA A 120 4.82 -11.74 0.80
CA ALA A 120 3.68 -11.83 1.69
C ALA A 120 3.51 -13.26 2.27
N ALA A 121 3.70 -14.29 1.44
CA ALA A 121 3.67 -15.69 1.83
C ALA A 121 4.79 -16.04 2.83
N ALA A 122 5.98 -15.46 2.65
CA ALA A 122 7.10 -15.58 3.60
C ALA A 122 6.93 -14.73 4.88
N GLY A 123 5.90 -13.88 4.95
CA GLY A 123 5.61 -13.01 6.09
C GLY A 123 6.37 -11.68 6.12
N ASP A 124 7.10 -11.32 5.06
CA ASP A 124 7.76 -10.04 4.92
C ASP A 124 6.80 -8.97 4.35
N ARG A 125 5.99 -8.39 5.24
CA ARG A 125 4.98 -7.39 4.87
C ARG A 125 5.57 -6.09 4.31
N THR A 126 6.79 -5.74 4.71
CA THR A 126 7.42 -4.48 4.28
C THR A 126 7.91 -4.62 2.86
N ARG A 127 8.66 -5.69 2.55
CA ARG A 127 9.13 -5.97 1.19
C ARG A 127 7.98 -6.31 0.24
N ALA A 128 6.95 -7.02 0.71
CA ALA A 128 5.74 -7.26 -0.07
C ALA A 128 5.09 -5.95 -0.54
N ARG A 129 4.91 -4.97 0.36
CA ARG A 129 4.37 -3.66 -0.02
C ARG A 129 5.31 -2.89 -0.95
N SER A 130 6.63 -3.02 -0.78
CA SER A 130 7.61 -2.39 -1.67
C SER A 130 7.47 -2.90 -3.10
N ALA A 131 7.54 -4.23 -3.30
CA ALA A 131 7.38 -4.87 -4.61
C ALA A 131 6.01 -4.59 -5.25
N MET A 132 4.94 -4.53 -4.46
CA MET A 132 3.62 -4.16 -4.97
C MET A 132 3.56 -2.72 -5.48
N ARG A 133 4.27 -1.79 -4.84
CA ARG A 133 4.36 -0.40 -5.33
C ARG A 133 5.10 -0.32 -6.65
N ASP A 134 6.10 -1.17 -6.87
CA ASP A 134 6.84 -1.25 -8.14
C ASP A 134 5.95 -1.81 -9.26
N ALA A 135 5.16 -2.85 -8.98
CA ALA A 135 4.15 -3.34 -9.91
C ALA A 135 3.16 -2.23 -10.33
N VAL A 136 2.66 -1.44 -9.37
CA VAL A 136 1.77 -0.30 -9.62
C VAL A 136 2.49 0.89 -10.30
N ALA A 137 3.81 1.01 -10.16
CA ALA A 137 4.60 2.01 -10.87
C ALA A 137 4.72 1.64 -12.36
N LEU A 138 5.17 0.42 -12.63
CA LEU A 138 5.37 -0.13 -13.97
C LEU A 138 4.08 -0.22 -14.78
N SER A 139 2.97 -0.65 -14.18
CA SER A 139 1.66 -0.68 -14.86
C SER A 139 1.18 0.71 -15.28
N ARG A 140 1.77 1.77 -14.73
CA ARG A 140 1.49 3.17 -15.07
C ARG A 140 2.60 3.80 -15.92
N GLY A 141 3.51 3.01 -16.47
CA GLY A 141 4.65 3.48 -17.26
C GLY A 141 5.67 4.29 -16.45
N ARG A 142 5.77 4.06 -15.14
CA ARG A 142 6.78 4.68 -14.26
C ARG A 142 7.86 3.66 -13.91
N THR A 143 9.08 4.16 -13.67
CA THR A 143 10.21 3.35 -13.25
C THR A 143 9.97 2.74 -11.85
N PRO A 144 10.30 1.46 -11.64
CA PRO A 144 10.25 0.83 -10.32
C PRO A 144 11.34 1.43 -9.42
N HIS A 145 11.10 1.40 -8.11
CA HIS A 145 12.05 1.90 -7.12
C HIS A 145 13.15 0.88 -6.83
N ASN A 146 12.80 -0.41 -6.78
CA ASN A 146 13.77 -1.48 -6.62
C ASN A 146 14.26 -1.91 -8.00
N VAL A 147 15.55 -1.75 -8.27
CA VAL A 147 16.19 -2.16 -9.54
C VAL A 147 17.31 -3.20 -9.30
N GLU A 148 17.57 -3.50 -8.02
CA GLU A 148 18.69 -4.29 -7.54
C GLU A 148 18.21 -5.66 -7.04
N PRO A 149 19.07 -6.70 -7.03
CA PRO A 149 18.64 -8.08 -6.77
C PRO A 149 17.88 -8.20 -5.45
N ALA A 150 16.67 -8.76 -5.51
CA ALA A 150 15.77 -8.75 -4.37
C ALA A 150 16.26 -9.72 -3.28
N ASP A 151 16.64 -9.20 -2.11
CA ASP A 151 17.13 -10.04 -1.00
C ASP A 151 16.13 -11.15 -0.63
N PRO A 152 16.60 -12.37 -0.32
CA PRO A 152 15.76 -13.43 0.21
C PRO A 152 15.05 -13.02 1.51
N PRO A 153 13.88 -13.61 1.82
CA PRO A 153 13.06 -13.19 2.95
C PRO A 153 13.74 -13.47 4.30
N GLY A 154 14.17 -12.41 5.01
CA GLY A 154 14.69 -12.53 6.39
C GLY A 154 16.15 -12.10 6.61
N GLU A 155 16.92 -11.81 5.56
CA GLU A 155 18.31 -11.33 5.71
C GLU A 155 18.45 -9.93 6.34
N GLY A 156 17.38 -9.13 6.38
CA GLY A 156 17.39 -7.79 6.99
C GLY A 156 17.05 -7.74 8.49
N ARG A 157 16.98 -8.88 9.20
CA ARG A 157 16.79 -8.95 10.66
C ARG A 157 18.08 -9.39 11.34
N ALA A 158 19.08 -8.52 11.33
CA ALA A 158 20.26 -8.59 12.20
C ALA A 158 20.29 -7.34 13.09
#